data_AF-A0A526WFW1-F1
#
_entry.id   AF-A0A526WFW1-F1
#
_cell.length_a   1.000
_cell.length_b   1.000
_cell.length_c   1.000
_cell.angle_alpha   90.00
_cell.angle_beta   90.00
_cell.angle_gamma   90.00
#
_symmetry.space_group_name_H-M   'P 1'
#
loop_
_entity.id
_entity.type
_entity.pdbx_description
1 polymer ?
#
loop_
_entity_poly.entity_id
_entity_poly.type
_entity_poly.pdbx_seq_one_letter_code
_entity_poly.pdbx_strand_id
1 'polypeptide(L)'
;MKPLIDEIRLRLSPDSIWLFGSRARGDNRPDSDWDILVALPDDATPELLDPLVGWTIQHEVGIPATILSTTSSELAASWGSRNTIAYDVARDGRQLGCLTTGPSPVRFDVLWDLNAVCDGTISYVGDQSLQPWR
;
A
#
# COMPACT_ATOMS: atom_id res chain seq x y z
N MET A 1 -7.07 -6.86 -7.91
CA MET A 1 -6.05 -6.03 -7.24
C MET A 1 -5.09 -5.35 -8.22
N LYS A 2 -4.40 -6.08 -9.12
CA LYS A 2 -3.42 -5.48 -10.06
C LYS A 2 -3.89 -4.19 -10.78
N PRO A 3 -5.09 -4.12 -11.39
CA PRO A 3 -5.54 -2.89 -12.06
C PRO A 3 -5.66 -1.68 -11.12
N LEU A 4 -6.04 -1.90 -9.86
CA LEU A 4 -6.14 -0.86 -8.84
C LEU A 4 -4.75 -0.28 -8.52
N ILE A 5 -3.76 -1.15 -8.30
CA ILE A 5 -2.39 -0.73 -8.00
C ILE A 5 -1.75 -0.03 -9.20
N ASP A 6 -2.03 -0.49 -10.41
CA ASP A 6 -1.54 0.15 -11.63
C ASP A 6 -2.10 1.59 -11.78
N GLU A 7 -3.40 1.79 -11.54
CA GLU A 7 -4.02 3.14 -11.56
C GLU A 7 -3.50 4.05 -10.45
N ILE A 8 -3.30 3.51 -9.24
CA ILE A 8 -2.67 4.26 -8.13
C ILE A 8 -1.28 4.74 -8.55
N ARG A 9 -0.45 3.86 -9.10
CA ARG A 9 0.91 4.22 -9.55
C ARG A 9 0.88 5.27 -10.64
N LEU A 10 -0.02 5.12 -11.61
CA LEU A 10 -0.12 6.02 -12.75
C LEU A 10 -0.53 7.43 -12.32
N ARG A 11 -1.50 7.57 -11.41
CA ARG A 11 -2.07 8.88 -11.06
C ARG A 11 -1.38 9.56 -9.90
N LEU A 12 -0.89 8.78 -8.94
CA LEU A 12 -0.37 9.32 -7.68
C LEU A 12 1.16 9.31 -7.61
N SER A 13 1.84 8.53 -8.46
CA SER A 13 3.32 8.39 -8.41
C SER A 13 3.89 8.25 -6.99
N PRO A 14 3.40 7.28 -6.19
CA PRO A 14 3.70 7.21 -4.77
C PRO A 14 5.12 6.71 -4.49
N ASP A 15 5.68 7.09 -3.34
CA ASP A 15 6.92 6.50 -2.80
C ASP A 15 6.67 5.06 -2.32
N SER A 16 5.51 4.81 -1.71
CA SER A 16 5.13 3.47 -1.26
C SER A 16 3.62 3.26 -1.23
N ILE A 17 3.20 2.00 -1.38
CA ILE A 17 1.81 1.58 -1.31
C ILE A 17 1.73 0.45 -0.29
N TRP A 18 0.76 0.51 0.62
CA TRP A 18 0.59 -0.44 1.71
C TRP A 18 -0.83 -0.99 1.72
N LEU A 19 -0.94 -2.32 1.82
CA LEU A 19 -2.17 -2.99 2.21
C LEU A 19 -2.26 -2.99 3.73
N PHE A 20 -3.39 -2.57 4.28
CA PHE A 20 -3.69 -2.68 5.70
C PHE A 20 -5.05 -3.35 5.91
N GLY A 21 -5.57 -3.27 7.14
CA GLY A 21 -6.90 -3.76 7.45
C GLY A 21 -7.00 -5.28 7.39
N SER A 22 -8.22 -5.76 7.14
CA SER A 22 -8.55 -7.17 7.36
C SER A 22 -7.79 -8.13 6.43
N ARG A 23 -7.59 -7.70 5.18
CA ARG A 23 -6.86 -8.50 4.17
C ARG A 23 -5.36 -8.54 4.44
N ALA A 24 -4.80 -7.52 5.08
CA ALA A 24 -3.40 -7.56 5.54
C ALA A 24 -3.20 -8.54 6.71
N ARG A 25 -4.15 -8.55 7.66
CA ARG A 25 -4.16 -9.43 8.84
C ARG A 25 -4.55 -10.88 8.53
N GLY A 26 -5.27 -11.11 7.44
CA GLY A 26 -5.79 -12.43 7.06
C GLY A 26 -7.06 -12.83 7.81
N ASP A 27 -7.74 -11.87 8.47
CA ASP A 27 -9.02 -12.07 9.16
C ASP A 27 -10.22 -11.55 8.35
N ASN A 28 -10.02 -11.36 7.04
CA ASN A 28 -11.03 -10.82 6.14
C ASN A 28 -12.15 -11.80 5.82
N ARG A 29 -13.31 -11.26 5.47
CA ARG A 29 -14.40 -12.00 4.84
C ARG A 29 -14.21 -12.03 3.32
N PRO A 30 -14.89 -12.96 2.61
CA PRO A 30 -14.85 -13.01 1.16
C PRO A 30 -15.24 -11.68 0.50
N ASP A 31 -16.20 -10.97 1.09
CA ASP A 31 -16.80 -9.73 0.58
C ASP A 31 -16.15 -8.44 1.11
N SER A 32 -15.12 -8.51 1.96
CA SER A 32 -14.50 -7.27 2.46
C SER A 32 -13.84 -6.48 1.32
N ASP A 33 -13.73 -5.19 1.50
CA ASP A 33 -12.98 -4.32 0.61
C ASP A 33 -11.46 -4.47 0.86
N TRP A 34 -10.69 -3.80 0.01
CA TRP A 34 -9.25 -3.67 0.14
C TRP A 34 -8.87 -2.32 0.75
N ASP A 35 -8.19 -2.33 1.89
CA ASP A 35 -7.72 -1.11 2.54
C ASP A 35 -6.29 -0.76 2.09
N ILE A 36 -6.13 0.33 1.35
CA ILE A 36 -4.88 0.76 0.74
C ILE A 36 -4.46 2.12 1.29
N LEU A 37 -3.24 2.19 1.84
CA LEU A 37 -2.59 3.44 2.20
C LEU A 37 -1.51 3.75 1.17
N VAL A 38 -1.54 4.96 0.64
CA VAL A 38 -0.61 5.46 -0.37
C VAL A 38 0.22 6.57 0.26
N ALA A 39 1.55 6.37 0.33
CA ALA A 39 2.48 7.39 0.78
C ALA A 39 3.06 8.10 -0.45
N LEU A 40 2.77 9.39 -0.56
CA LEU A 40 3.26 10.25 -1.65
C LEU A 40 4.56 10.95 -1.24
N PRO A 41 5.37 11.41 -2.22
CA PRO A 41 6.45 12.35 -1.97
C PRO A 41 5.98 13.57 -1.16
N ASP A 42 6.86 14.14 -0.34
CA ASP A 42 6.53 15.29 0.52
C ASP A 42 6.24 16.58 -0.27
N ASP A 43 6.63 16.63 -1.55
CA ASP A 43 6.33 17.71 -2.49
C ASP A 43 5.06 17.45 -3.34
N ALA A 44 4.32 16.37 -3.04
CA ALA A 44 3.04 16.11 -3.68
C ALA A 44 2.06 17.27 -3.44
N THR A 45 1.28 17.59 -4.47
CA THR A 45 0.33 18.70 -4.34
C THR A 45 -0.86 18.29 -3.46
N PRO A 46 -1.48 19.22 -2.71
CA PRO A 46 -2.61 18.91 -1.84
C PRO A 46 -3.78 18.22 -2.57
N GLU A 47 -3.95 18.47 -3.86
CA GLU A 47 -4.99 17.84 -4.69
C GLU A 47 -4.79 16.33 -4.81
N LEU A 48 -3.55 15.82 -4.80
CA LEU A 48 -3.27 14.38 -4.84
C LEU A 48 -3.58 13.68 -3.50
N LEU A 49 -3.60 14.44 -2.41
CA LEU A 49 -3.98 13.97 -1.08
C LEU A 49 -5.49 14.04 -0.83
N ASP A 50 -6.26 14.67 -1.75
CA ASP A 50 -7.70 14.76 -1.64
C ASP A 50 -8.33 13.34 -1.67
N PRO A 51 -9.13 12.96 -0.65
CA PRO A 51 -9.81 11.66 -0.62
C PRO A 51 -10.65 11.37 -1.87
N LEU A 52 -11.11 12.40 -2.59
CA LEU A 52 -11.86 12.24 -3.83
C LEU A 52 -11.03 11.57 -4.93
N VAL A 53 -9.70 11.73 -4.95
CA VAL A 53 -8.84 11.07 -5.93
C VAL A 53 -8.86 9.55 -5.70
N GLY A 54 -8.68 9.11 -4.45
CA GLY A 54 -8.78 7.71 -4.06
C GLY A 54 -10.16 7.12 -4.39
N TRP A 55 -11.22 7.85 -4.04
CA TRP A 55 -12.60 7.49 -4.35
C TRP A 55 -12.86 7.35 -5.86
N THR A 56 -12.27 8.23 -6.67
CA THR A 56 -12.41 8.19 -8.14
C THR A 56 -11.72 6.97 -8.71
N ILE A 57 -10.50 6.67 -8.27
CA ILE A 57 -9.73 5.49 -8.74
C ILE A 57 -10.52 4.20 -8.45
N GLN A 58 -11.00 3.98 -7.23
CA GLN A 58 -11.74 2.76 -6.90
C GLN A 58 -13.03 2.62 -7.71
N HIS A 59 -13.73 3.73 -8.00
CA HIS A 59 -14.98 3.72 -8.78
C HIS A 59 -14.73 3.41 -10.25
N GLU A 60 -13.73 4.02 -10.86
CA GLU A 60 -13.39 3.80 -12.27
C GLU A 60 -12.83 2.39 -12.50
N VAL A 61 -12.07 1.85 -11.55
CA VAL A 61 -11.54 0.49 -11.62
C VAL A 61 -12.59 -0.58 -11.30
N GLY A 62 -13.64 -0.23 -10.53
CA GLY A 62 -14.70 -1.15 -10.14
C GLY A 62 -14.27 -2.22 -9.13
N ILE A 63 -13.17 -1.99 -8.40
CA ILE A 63 -12.70 -2.88 -7.34
C ILE A 63 -13.06 -2.23 -5.99
N PRO A 64 -13.83 -2.92 -5.11
CA PRO A 64 -14.12 -2.42 -3.77
C PRO A 64 -12.83 -2.23 -2.98
N ALA A 65 -12.51 -0.97 -2.70
CA ALA A 65 -11.33 -0.58 -1.95
C ALA A 65 -11.61 0.70 -1.16
N THR A 66 -10.85 0.92 -0.11
CA THR A 66 -10.68 2.19 0.57
C THR A 66 -9.25 2.65 0.29
N ILE A 67 -9.08 3.81 -0.36
CA ILE A 67 -7.77 4.37 -0.70
C ILE A 67 -7.56 5.64 0.11
N LEU A 68 -6.53 5.64 0.95
CA LEU A 68 -6.11 6.78 1.74
C LEU A 68 -4.74 7.24 1.27
N SER A 69 -4.53 8.55 1.23
CA SER A 69 -3.26 9.16 0.84
C SER A 69 -2.73 10.03 1.98
N THR A 70 -1.41 10.03 2.15
CA THR A 70 -0.64 10.89 3.07
C THR A 70 0.74 11.10 2.47
N THR A 71 1.54 12.01 3.03
CA THR A 71 2.95 12.10 2.63
C THR A 71 3.81 11.05 3.33
N SER A 72 4.96 10.72 2.74
CA SER A 72 5.94 9.81 3.33
C SER A 72 6.42 10.29 4.71
N SER A 73 6.63 11.60 4.88
CA SER A 73 7.02 12.17 6.18
C SER A 73 5.93 12.06 7.24
N GLU A 74 4.67 12.31 6.91
CA GLU A 74 3.54 12.18 7.83
C GLU A 74 3.32 10.73 8.27
N LEU A 75 3.44 9.78 7.33
CA LEU A 75 3.38 8.35 7.61
C LEU A 75 4.52 7.94 8.56
N ALA A 76 5.75 8.39 8.30
CA ALA A 76 6.90 8.09 9.15
C ALA A 76 6.74 8.70 10.56
N ALA A 77 6.24 9.94 10.66
CA ALA A 77 6.02 10.64 11.92
C ALA A 77 4.97 9.96 12.81
N SER A 78 4.02 9.23 12.20
CA SER A 78 2.93 8.55 12.90
C SER A 78 3.10 7.03 13.02
N TRP A 79 4.17 6.45 12.46
CA TRP A 79 4.41 5.00 12.39
C TRP A 79 4.29 4.27 13.74
N GLY A 80 4.75 4.89 14.83
CA GLY A 80 4.67 4.34 16.19
C GLY A 80 3.48 4.81 17.03
N SER A 81 2.61 5.66 16.48
CA SER A 81 1.57 6.36 17.23
C SER A 81 0.28 5.53 17.29
N ARG A 82 0.00 4.97 18.47
CA ARG A 82 -1.25 4.19 18.70
C ARG A 82 -2.50 4.98 18.31
N ASN A 83 -3.52 4.27 17.86
CA ASN A 83 -4.78 4.81 17.33
C ASN A 83 -4.62 5.60 16.02
N THR A 84 -3.59 5.29 15.22
CA THR A 84 -3.42 5.81 13.87
C THR A 84 -3.36 4.67 12.86
N ILE A 85 -3.70 4.95 11.61
CA ILE A 85 -3.57 3.98 10.51
C ILE A 85 -2.10 3.61 10.30
N ALA A 86 -1.19 4.55 10.47
CA ALA A 86 0.24 4.31 10.38
C ALA A 86 0.71 3.23 11.37
N TYR A 87 0.17 3.23 12.59
CA TYR A 87 0.46 2.17 13.56
C TYR A 87 -0.10 0.81 13.17
N ASP A 88 -1.30 0.76 12.59
CA ASP A 88 -1.88 -0.48 12.08
C ASP A 88 -1.08 -1.04 10.89
N VAL A 89 -0.63 -0.16 9.99
CA VAL A 89 0.26 -0.49 8.87
C VAL A 89 1.62 -0.99 9.39
N ALA A 90 2.20 -0.32 10.38
CA ALA A 90 3.48 -0.72 10.97
C ALA A 90 3.46 -2.13 11.56
N ARG A 91 2.31 -2.56 12.09
CA ARG A 91 2.17 -3.84 12.78
C ARG A 91 1.76 -4.98 11.85
N ASP A 92 0.77 -4.73 11.00
CA ASP A 92 0.10 -5.77 10.22
C ASP A 92 0.17 -5.53 8.70
N GLY A 93 0.65 -4.36 8.28
CA GLY A 93 0.63 -3.92 6.89
C GLY A 93 1.55 -4.74 5.99
N ARG A 94 1.19 -4.79 4.70
CA ARG A 94 1.99 -5.43 3.64
C ARG A 94 2.31 -4.39 2.57
N GLN A 95 3.60 -4.14 2.34
CA GLN A 95 4.00 -3.25 1.27
C GLN A 95 3.73 -3.89 -0.09
N LEU A 96 3.06 -3.15 -0.98
CA LEU A 96 2.66 -3.60 -2.31
C LEU A 96 3.66 -3.14 -3.37
N GLY A 97 4.75 -3.89 -3.45
CA GLY A 97 5.81 -3.76 -4.47
C GLY A 97 6.94 -2.80 -4.09
N CYS A 98 8.13 -3.09 -4.61
CA CYS A 98 9.32 -2.25 -4.51
C CYS A 98 9.45 -1.41 -5.79
N LEU A 99 9.66 -0.10 -5.65
CA LEU A 99 10.07 0.76 -6.77
C LEU A 99 11.55 0.50 -7.07
N THR A 100 11.86 -0.38 -8.01
CA THR A 100 13.21 -0.45 -8.57
C THR A 100 13.40 0.70 -9.56
N THR A 101 14.04 1.80 -9.14
CA THR A 101 15.25 2.41 -9.73
C THR A 101 15.51 3.81 -9.13
N GLY A 102 16.37 3.87 -8.11
CA GLY A 102 16.94 5.11 -7.57
C GLY A 102 17.07 5.06 -6.04
N PRO A 103 18.03 5.77 -5.42
CA PRO A 103 18.14 5.82 -3.97
C PRO A 103 16.90 6.55 -3.43
N SER A 104 15.90 5.80 -2.99
CA SER A 104 14.81 6.36 -2.19
C SER A 104 15.43 6.97 -0.91
N PRO A 105 15.12 8.23 -0.55
CA PRO A 105 15.66 8.86 0.64
C PRO A 105 15.10 8.27 1.94
N VAL A 106 14.12 7.36 1.85
CA VAL A 106 13.48 6.76 3.02
C VAL A 106 13.94 5.32 3.20
N ARG A 107 15.17 5.19 3.70
CA ARG A 107 15.67 3.92 4.22
C ARG A 107 15.03 3.72 5.59
N PHE A 108 13.92 2.98 5.65
CA PHE A 108 13.42 2.44 6.90
C PHE A 108 14.36 1.32 7.34
N ASP A 109 15.49 1.67 7.96
CA ASP A 109 16.35 0.72 8.66
C ASP A 109 15.61 0.25 9.92
N VAL A 110 14.64 -0.65 9.74
CA VAL A 110 14.15 -1.52 10.80
C VAL A 110 14.61 -2.92 10.44
N LEU A 111 15.76 -3.29 11.01
CA LEU A 111 16.29 -4.63 11.11
C LEU A 111 15.24 -5.60 11.69
N TRP A 112 14.37 -6.18 10.86
CA TRP A 112 13.68 -7.47 11.09
C TRP A 112 13.16 -8.05 9.78
N ASP A 113 14.05 -8.37 8.83
CA ASP A 113 14.15 -9.67 8.14
C ASP A 113 15.24 -9.59 7.06
N LEU A 114 16.36 -10.29 7.26
CA LEU A 114 17.53 -10.27 6.36
C LEU A 114 17.33 -11.09 5.05
N ASN A 115 16.08 -11.36 4.64
CA ASN A 115 15.79 -12.20 3.46
C ASN A 115 14.81 -11.60 2.44
N ALA A 116 14.37 -10.35 2.58
CA ALA A 116 13.58 -9.70 1.53
C ALA A 116 14.49 -9.16 0.41
N VAL A 117 15.15 -10.08 -0.30
CA VAL A 117 15.76 -9.78 -1.60
C VAL A 117 14.62 -9.40 -2.54
N CYS A 118 14.62 -8.16 -3.00
CA CYS A 118 13.78 -7.68 -4.08
C CYS A 118 14.28 -8.25 -5.42
N ASP A 119 14.27 -9.57 -5.58
CA ASP A 119 14.49 -10.21 -6.87
C ASP A 119 13.13 -10.48 -7.51
N GLY A 120 12.70 -9.53 -8.32
CA GLY A 120 11.98 -9.75 -9.59
C GLY A 120 10.68 -10.57 -9.61
N THR A 121 10.14 -11.04 -8.49
CA THR A 121 8.89 -11.80 -8.46
C THR A 121 8.22 -11.58 -7.11
N ILE A 122 7.15 -10.78 -7.09
CA ILE A 122 6.19 -10.84 -5.98
C ILE A 122 5.49 -12.19 -6.13
N SER A 123 6.09 -13.25 -5.61
CA SER A 123 5.38 -14.49 -5.35
C SER A 123 4.56 -14.27 -4.09
N TYR A 124 3.28 -13.97 -4.29
CA TYR A 124 2.26 -14.12 -3.28
C TYR A 124 2.29 -15.58 -2.80
N VAL A 125 2.86 -15.84 -1.62
CA VAL A 125 2.78 -17.15 -0.94
C VAL A 125 1.78 -16.99 0.20
N GLY A 126 0.51 -17.17 -0.12
CA GLY A 126 -0.57 -17.17 0.86
C GLY A 126 -1.85 -17.65 0.22
N ASP A 127 -2.27 -18.86 0.58
CA ASP A 127 -3.47 -19.56 0.12
C ASP A 127 -3.38 -20.28 -1.26
N GLN A 128 -3.31 -21.61 -1.18
CA GLN A 128 -3.40 -22.53 -2.32
C GLN A 128 -4.82 -22.63 -2.91
N SER A 129 -5.78 -21.81 -2.43
CA SER A 129 -7.13 -21.74 -3.02
C SER A 129 -7.20 -20.90 -4.32
N LEU A 130 -6.16 -20.13 -4.63
CA LEU A 130 -6.09 -19.34 -5.87
C LEU A 130 -5.29 -20.10 -6.94
N GLN A 131 -6.03 -20.78 -7.83
CA GLN A 131 -5.47 -21.32 -9.07
C GLN A 131 -4.86 -20.20 -9.93
N PRO A 132 -3.79 -20.47 -10.71
CA PRO A 132 -3.25 -19.51 -11.64
C PRO A 132 -4.29 -19.14 -12.68
N TRP A 133 -4.45 -17.83 -12.91
CA TRP A 133 -5.39 -17.20 -13.83
C TRP A 133 -5.50 -17.96 -15.17
N ARG A 134 -6.67 -18.55 -15.41
CA ARG A 134 -7.23 -18.90 -16.72
C ARG A 134 -8.61 -18.27 -16.84
#